data_AF-A0A178ABD6-F1
#
_entry.id   AF-A0A178ABD6-F1
#
_cell.length_a   1.000
_cell.length_b   1.000
_cell.length_c   1.000
_cell.angle_alpha   90.00
_cell.angle_beta   90.00
_cell.angle_gamma   90.00
#
_symmetry.space_group_name_H-M   'P 1'
#
loop_
_entity.id
_entity.type
_entity.pdbx_description
1 polymer ?
#
loop_
_entity_poly.entity_id
_entity_poly.type
_entity_poly.pdbx_seq_one_letter_code
_entity_poly.pdbx_strand_id
1 'polypeptide(L)'
;MLWTRHTELAEGLRKTYEYSMLDIMHSLRLHHNRPLKELEVFSANIQSIQACAPNHYAREANFEAQRRFNFEVDRAVIRIVHGNEDTEWYDQLEALARSIACFKVAMRTEGWEISGSLQSWRCVTAAVCFEQLEKLRGSLPPL
;
A
#
# COMPACT_ATOMS: atom_id res chain seq x y z
N MET A 1 15.66 19.60 -0.33
CA MET A 1 15.95 18.26 0.21
C MET A 1 15.67 17.23 -0.88
N LEU A 2 16.41 16.12 -0.92
CA LEU A 2 16.33 15.11 -1.98
C LEU A 2 14.88 14.59 -2.21
N TRP A 3 14.12 14.40 -1.13
CA TRP A 3 12.73 13.92 -1.17
C TRP A 3 11.76 14.79 -1.98
N THR A 4 12.00 16.10 -2.11
CA THR A 4 11.06 17.01 -2.80
C THR A 4 10.96 16.67 -4.29
N ARG A 5 12.05 16.15 -4.89
CA ARG A 5 12.10 15.71 -6.29
C ARG A 5 11.24 14.48 -6.56
N HIS A 6 10.93 13.70 -5.52
CA HIS A 6 10.16 12.47 -5.61
C HIS A 6 8.66 12.67 -5.30
N THR A 7 8.21 13.91 -5.13
CA THR A 7 6.81 14.19 -4.79
C THR A 7 5.85 13.72 -5.89
N GLU A 8 6.18 13.97 -7.16
CA GLU A 8 5.36 13.53 -8.29
C GLU A 8 5.29 12.00 -8.40
N LEU A 9 6.43 11.32 -8.20
CA LEU A 9 6.49 9.86 -8.13
C LEU A 9 5.60 9.34 -7.00
N ALA A 10 5.72 9.92 -5.80
CA ALA A 10 4.95 9.55 -4.63
C ALA A 10 3.43 9.71 -4.84
N GLU A 11 3.00 10.78 -5.50
CA GLU A 11 1.61 10.98 -5.87
C GLU A 11 1.13 9.97 -6.91
N GLY A 12 1.96 9.65 -7.90
CA GLY A 12 1.67 8.63 -8.90
C GLY A 12 1.50 7.25 -8.27
N LEU A 13 2.44 6.84 -7.42
CA LEU A 13 2.40 5.56 -6.71
C LEU A 13 1.16 5.43 -5.83
N ARG A 14 0.81 6.50 -5.10
CA ARG A 14 -0.42 6.54 -4.32
C ARG A 14 -1.65 6.33 -5.20
N LYS A 15 -1.81 7.09 -6.28
CA LYS A 15 -2.97 6.97 -7.18
C LYS A 15 -3.08 5.56 -7.76
N THR A 16 -1.96 4.96 -8.18
CA THR A 16 -1.95 3.58 -8.69
C THR A 16 -2.36 2.58 -7.61
N TYR A 17 -1.82 2.70 -6.40
CA TYR A 17 -2.17 1.83 -5.28
C TYR A 17 -3.65 1.96 -4.90
N GLU A 18 -4.15 3.20 -4.73
CA GLU A 18 -5.55 3.47 -4.40
C GLU A 18 -6.49 2.91 -5.49
N TYR A 19 -6.15 3.07 -6.77
CA TYR A 19 -6.92 2.50 -7.87
C TYR A 19 -6.95 0.96 -7.84
N SER A 20 -5.80 0.32 -7.63
CA SER A 20 -5.73 -1.14 -7.50
C SER A 20 -6.51 -1.65 -6.29
N MET A 21 -6.48 -0.94 -5.17
CA MET A 21 -7.30 -1.27 -3.99
C MET A 21 -8.79 -1.18 -4.28
N LEU A 22 -9.23 -0.13 -4.97
CA LEU A 22 -10.63 0.00 -5.40
C LEU A 22 -11.03 -1.15 -6.32
N ASP A 23 -10.19 -1.51 -7.28
CA ASP A 23 -10.45 -2.65 -8.17
C ASP A 23 -10.59 -3.97 -7.40
N ILE A 24 -9.76 -4.24 -6.39
CA ILE A 24 -9.90 -5.39 -5.49
C ILE A 24 -11.23 -5.34 -4.73
N MET A 25 -11.58 -4.18 -4.16
CA MET A 25 -12.82 -3.99 -3.39
C MET A 25 -14.08 -4.13 -4.25
N HIS A 26 -14.01 -3.78 -5.54
CA HIS A 26 -15.10 -3.88 -6.50
C HIS A 26 -15.22 -5.28 -7.11
N SER A 27 -14.11 -5.93 -7.45
CA SER A 27 -14.09 -7.25 -8.09
C SER A 27 -14.56 -8.39 -7.18
N LEU A 28 -14.44 -8.22 -5.87
CA LEU A 28 -14.84 -9.21 -4.86
C LEU A 28 -16.20 -8.90 -4.20
N ARG A 29 -17.03 -8.06 -4.84
CA ARG A 29 -18.41 -7.82 -4.42
C ARG A 29 -19.24 -9.11 -4.50
N LEU A 30 -19.29 -9.83 -3.39
CA LEU A 30 -20.17 -10.99 -3.23
C LEU A 30 -21.58 -10.52 -2.80
N HIS A 31 -22.52 -10.63 -3.73
CA HIS A 31 -23.99 -10.65 -3.60
C HIS A 31 -24.75 -9.53 -2.86
N HIS A 32 -24.10 -8.71 -2.05
CA HIS A 32 -24.67 -7.46 -1.58
C HIS A 32 -24.17 -6.35 -2.48
N ASN A 33 -25.06 -5.52 -3.02
CA ASN A 33 -24.77 -4.37 -3.88
C ASN A 33 -23.89 -3.26 -3.21
N ARG A 34 -22.97 -3.61 -2.32
CA ARG A 34 -22.05 -2.74 -1.60
C ARG A 34 -20.60 -3.24 -1.78
N PRO A 35 -19.64 -2.34 -2.09
CA PRO A 35 -18.22 -2.69 -2.16
C PRO A 35 -17.71 -3.17 -0.79
N LEU A 36 -16.68 -4.03 -0.80
CA LEU A 36 -15.93 -4.36 0.42
C LEU A 36 -15.36 -3.09 1.03
N LYS A 37 -15.28 -3.01 2.36
CA LYS A 37 -14.54 -1.94 3.02
C LYS A 37 -13.05 -2.25 3.00
N GLU A 38 -12.22 -1.21 2.99
CA GLU A 38 -10.77 -1.36 3.04
C GLU A 38 -10.33 -2.21 4.25
N LEU A 39 -10.93 -2.00 5.42
CA LEU A 39 -10.66 -2.78 6.63
C LEU A 39 -10.94 -4.28 6.44
N GLU A 40 -11.93 -4.66 5.65
CA GLU A 40 -12.24 -6.07 5.39
C GLU A 40 -11.18 -6.73 4.49
N VAL A 41 -10.68 -5.99 3.50
CA VAL A 41 -9.58 -6.44 2.61
C VAL A 41 -8.24 -6.47 3.37
N PHE A 42 -7.98 -5.44 4.18
CA PHE A 42 -6.75 -5.26 4.94
C PHE A 42 -6.60 -6.25 6.09
N SER A 43 -7.67 -6.50 6.86
CA SER A 43 -7.63 -7.39 8.03
C SER A 43 -7.84 -8.87 7.70
N ALA A 44 -8.06 -9.20 6.42
CA ALA A 44 -8.51 -10.53 5.97
C ALA A 44 -9.74 -11.05 6.74
N ASN A 45 -10.52 -10.13 7.29
CA ASN A 45 -11.68 -10.41 8.13
C ASN A 45 -12.92 -9.85 7.42
N ILE A 46 -13.29 -10.47 6.29
CA ILE A 46 -14.50 -10.09 5.57
C ILE A 46 -15.71 -10.66 6.29
N GLN A 47 -16.13 -9.97 7.36
CA GLN A 47 -17.28 -10.34 8.18
C GLN A 47 -18.59 -10.32 7.39
N SER A 48 -18.69 -9.49 6.35
CA SER A 48 -19.87 -9.43 5.47
C SER A 48 -20.10 -10.71 4.66
N ILE A 49 -19.04 -11.49 4.39
CA ILE A 49 -19.11 -12.73 3.61
C ILE A 49 -19.52 -13.93 4.49
N GLN A 50 -19.13 -13.97 5.77
CA GLN A 50 -19.45 -15.06 6.68
C GLN A 50 -20.96 -15.21 6.96
N ALA A 51 -21.73 -14.14 6.75
CA ALA A 51 -23.17 -14.13 7.02
C ALA A 51 -24.03 -14.81 5.94
N CYS A 52 -23.52 -15.01 4.71
CA CYS A 52 -24.40 -15.31 3.57
C CYS A 52 -23.90 -16.40 2.58
N ALA A 53 -22.64 -16.84 2.66
CA ALA A 53 -22.06 -17.82 1.73
C ALA A 53 -21.66 -19.14 2.42
N PRO A 54 -21.68 -20.28 1.70
CA PRO A 54 -21.09 -21.52 2.22
C PRO A 54 -19.63 -21.25 2.60
N ASN A 55 -19.22 -21.72 3.78
CA ASN A 55 -17.95 -21.38 4.44
C ASN A 55 -16.70 -21.55 3.53
N HIS A 56 -16.76 -22.41 2.51
CA HIS A 56 -15.69 -22.60 1.52
C HIS A 56 -15.53 -21.43 0.53
N TYR A 57 -16.61 -20.98 -0.12
CA TYR A 57 -16.55 -19.86 -1.08
C TYR A 57 -16.19 -18.54 -0.40
N ALA A 58 -16.68 -18.37 0.82
CA ALA A 58 -16.33 -17.26 1.68
C ALA A 58 -14.81 -17.20 1.93
N ARG A 59 -14.22 -18.35 2.26
CA ARG A 59 -12.82 -18.47 2.59
C ARG A 59 -11.92 -18.30 1.36
N GLU A 60 -12.32 -18.83 0.22
CA GLU A 60 -11.59 -18.67 -1.04
C GLU A 60 -11.54 -17.20 -1.48
N ALA A 61 -12.67 -16.48 -1.40
CA ALA A 61 -12.71 -15.06 -1.71
C ALA A 61 -11.85 -14.22 -0.76
N ASN A 62 -11.79 -14.58 0.53
CA ASN A 62 -10.88 -13.96 1.50
C ASN A 62 -9.41 -14.20 1.12
N PHE A 63 -9.02 -15.44 0.80
CA PHE A 63 -7.66 -15.76 0.40
C PHE A 63 -7.22 -15.02 -0.87
N GLU A 64 -8.11 -14.93 -1.85
CA GLU A 64 -7.83 -14.19 -3.09
C GLU A 64 -7.70 -12.69 -2.83
N ALA A 65 -8.57 -12.10 -2.00
CA ALA A 65 -8.47 -10.70 -1.58
C ALA A 65 -7.10 -10.41 -0.95
N GLN A 66 -6.69 -11.25 -0.02
CA GLN A 66 -5.44 -11.10 0.72
C GLN A 66 -4.23 -11.30 -0.18
N ARG A 67 -4.27 -12.27 -1.10
CA ARG A 67 -3.20 -12.49 -2.09
C ARG A 67 -3.01 -11.27 -2.98
N ARG A 68 -4.10 -10.71 -3.52
CA ARG A 68 -4.05 -9.50 -4.36
C ARG A 68 -3.57 -8.29 -3.57
N PHE A 69 -4.05 -8.12 -2.34
CA PHE A 69 -3.59 -7.06 -1.45
C PHE A 69 -2.08 -7.14 -1.21
N ASN A 70 -1.56 -8.31 -0.84
CA ASN A 70 -0.14 -8.52 -0.60
C ASN A 70 0.69 -8.23 -1.87
N PHE A 71 0.22 -8.70 -3.03
CA PHE A 71 0.87 -8.39 -4.31
C PHE A 71 0.95 -6.88 -4.58
N GLU A 72 -0.13 -6.15 -4.32
CA GLU A 72 -0.17 -4.70 -4.50
C GLU A 72 0.74 -3.96 -3.52
N VAL A 73 0.84 -4.43 -2.27
CA VAL A 73 1.78 -3.92 -1.28
C VAL A 73 3.22 -4.18 -1.72
N ASP A 74 3.57 -5.41 -2.10
CA ASP A 74 4.92 -5.77 -2.53
C ASP A 74 5.35 -4.93 -3.75
N ARG A 75 4.44 -4.78 -4.73
CA ARG A 75 4.67 -3.95 -5.92
C ARG A 75 4.90 -2.49 -5.55
N ALA A 76 4.16 -1.95 -4.58
CA ALA A 76 4.36 -0.60 -4.10
C ALA A 76 5.70 -0.45 -3.36
N VAL A 77 6.05 -1.39 -2.48
CA VAL A 77 7.32 -1.40 -1.74
C VAL A 77 8.50 -1.40 -2.71
N ILE A 78 8.50 -2.30 -3.70
CA ILE A 78 9.56 -2.40 -4.71
C ILE A 78 9.74 -1.05 -5.42
N ARG A 79 8.64 -0.41 -5.84
CA ARG A 79 8.67 0.89 -6.53
C ARG A 79 9.10 2.05 -5.64
N ILE A 80 8.76 2.04 -4.35
CA ILE A 80 9.25 3.06 -3.41
C ILE A 80 10.77 2.91 -3.24
N VAL A 81 11.25 1.68 -3.09
CA VAL A 81 12.65 1.37 -2.77
C VAL A 81 13.56 1.55 -3.98
N HIS A 82 13.17 1.07 -5.17
CA HIS A 82 14.00 1.06 -6.38
C HIS A 82 13.62 2.15 -7.39
N GLY A 83 12.43 2.75 -7.27
CA GLY A 83 11.94 3.71 -8.25
C GLY A 83 11.49 3.05 -9.56
N ASN A 84 11.70 3.75 -10.68
CA ASN A 84 11.45 3.25 -12.04
C ASN A 84 12.72 2.67 -12.69
N GLU A 85 13.81 2.58 -11.94
CA GLU A 85 15.10 2.14 -12.45
C GLU A 85 15.23 0.63 -12.21
N ASP A 86 15.33 -0.15 -13.28
CA ASP A 86 15.76 -1.56 -13.23
C ASP A 86 17.28 -1.64 -13.01
N THR A 87 17.80 -0.91 -12.02
CA THR A 87 19.23 -0.85 -11.74
C THR A 87 19.52 -1.68 -10.50
N GLU A 88 20.44 -2.64 -10.62
CA GLU A 88 20.94 -3.47 -9.51
C GLU A 88 21.65 -2.64 -8.41
N TRP A 89 21.94 -1.36 -8.69
CA TRP A 89 22.56 -0.45 -7.75
C TRP A 89 21.54 0.26 -6.86
N TYR A 90 21.40 -0.26 -5.65
CA TYR A 90 20.55 0.28 -4.61
C TYR A 90 21.24 1.45 -3.87
N ASP A 91 20.85 2.70 -4.17
CA ASP A 91 21.24 3.87 -3.37
C ASP A 91 20.28 4.03 -2.18
N GLN A 92 20.79 3.75 -0.98
CA GLN A 92 20.05 3.86 0.29
C GLN A 92 19.50 5.26 0.55
N LEU A 93 20.21 6.32 0.13
CA LEU A 93 19.79 7.71 0.33
C LEU A 93 18.63 8.06 -0.59
N GLU A 94 18.66 7.60 -1.84
CA GLU A 94 17.56 7.77 -2.79
C GLU A 94 16.33 6.96 -2.38
N ALA A 95 16.51 5.71 -1.93
CA ALA A 95 15.43 4.89 -1.39
C ALA A 95 14.75 5.54 -0.16
N LEU A 96 15.55 6.11 0.75
CA LEU A 96 15.03 6.88 1.90
C LEU A 96 14.33 8.17 1.45
N ALA A 97 14.87 8.88 0.47
CA ALA A 97 14.26 10.10 -0.04
C ALA A 97 12.88 9.83 -0.68
N ARG A 98 12.76 8.74 -1.46
CA ARG A 98 11.50 8.28 -2.04
C ARG A 98 10.50 7.85 -0.97
N SER A 99 10.93 7.08 0.03
CA SER A 99 10.04 6.62 1.10
C SER A 99 9.52 7.78 1.97
N ILE A 100 10.36 8.78 2.29
CA ILE A 100 9.95 10.02 2.95
C ILE A 100 8.93 10.81 2.10
N ALA A 101 9.16 10.91 0.79
CA ALA A 101 8.23 11.59 -0.11
C ALA A 101 6.86 10.90 -0.11
N CYS A 102 6.83 9.57 -0.21
CA CYS A 102 5.61 8.77 -0.17
C CYS A 102 4.87 8.92 1.17
N PHE A 103 5.58 8.83 2.29
CA PHE A 103 5.01 9.01 3.62
C PHE A 103 4.42 10.42 3.78
N LYS A 104 5.12 11.45 3.31
CA LYS A 104 4.65 12.84 3.38
C LYS A 104 3.39 13.07 2.54
N VAL A 105 3.33 12.52 1.33
CA VAL A 105 2.15 12.59 0.47
C VAL A 105 0.97 11.85 1.12
N ALA A 106 1.21 10.66 1.69
CA ALA A 106 0.20 9.89 2.39
C ALA A 106 -0.37 10.63 3.61
N MET A 107 0.44 11.44 4.31
CA MET A 107 0.01 12.22 5.46
C MET A 107 -0.73 13.52 5.11
N ARG A 108 -0.45 14.10 3.94
CA ARG A 108 -1.05 15.37 3.50
C ARG A 108 -2.33 15.21 2.71
N THR A 109 -2.54 14.04 2.12
CA THR A 109 -3.71 13.83 1.28
C THR A 109 -4.89 13.37 2.12
N GLU A 110 -5.91 14.21 2.20
CA GLU A 110 -7.25 13.77 2.56
C GLU A 110 -7.72 12.88 1.39
N GLY A 111 -8.02 11.60 1.68
CA GLY A 111 -8.18 10.61 0.61
C GLY A 111 -9.41 10.85 -0.28
N TRP A 112 -9.62 9.97 -1.25
CA TRP A 112 -10.69 10.17 -2.24
C TRP A 112 -12.08 10.23 -1.59
N GLU A 113 -12.83 11.30 -1.90
CA GLU A 113 -14.20 11.55 -1.42
C GLU A 113 -15.15 10.37 -1.63
N ILE A 114 -14.83 9.47 -2.56
CA ILE A 114 -15.68 8.36 -2.99
C ILE A 114 -15.54 7.12 -2.09
N SER A 115 -14.48 7.00 -1.28
CA SER A 115 -14.22 5.75 -0.51
C SER A 115 -13.69 5.96 0.91
N GLY A 116 -13.60 7.20 1.37
CA GLY A 116 -12.88 7.52 2.60
C GLY A 116 -11.37 7.36 2.40
N SER A 117 -10.57 8.03 3.22
CA SER A 117 -9.12 7.93 3.09
C SER A 117 -8.65 6.50 3.33
N LEU A 118 -8.07 5.87 2.30
CA LEU A 118 -7.47 4.55 2.42
C LEU A 118 -6.33 4.61 3.46
N GLN A 119 -6.52 3.98 4.62
CA GLN A 119 -5.56 3.97 5.72
C GLN A 119 -4.37 3.06 5.44
N SER A 120 -4.54 2.03 4.61
CA SER A 120 -3.50 1.07 4.24
C SER A 120 -2.28 1.73 3.62
N TRP A 121 -2.47 2.71 2.73
CA TRP A 121 -1.36 3.43 2.10
C TRP A 121 -0.47 4.17 3.11
N ARG A 122 -1.09 4.75 4.15
CA ARG A 122 -0.34 5.42 5.23
C ARG A 122 0.48 4.42 6.02
N CYS A 123 -0.08 3.25 6.33
CA CYS A 123 0.63 2.18 7.02
C CYS A 123 1.80 1.63 6.20
N VAL A 124 1.58 1.34 4.90
CA VAL A 124 2.62 0.83 3.99
C VAL A 124 3.77 1.82 3.87
N THR A 125 3.46 3.08 3.57
CA THR A 125 4.51 4.11 3.41
C THR A 125 5.26 4.40 4.71
N ALA A 126 4.59 4.36 5.86
CA ALA A 126 5.24 4.48 7.17
C ALA A 126 6.20 3.32 7.43
N ALA A 127 5.75 2.07 7.22
CA ALA A 127 6.57 0.89 7.41
C ALA A 127 7.83 0.92 6.54
N VAL A 128 7.69 1.21 5.24
CA VAL A 128 8.83 1.34 4.33
C VAL A 128 9.76 2.47 4.77
N CYS A 129 9.21 3.63 5.15
CA CYS A 129 10.02 4.77 5.60
C CYS A 129 10.86 4.43 6.84
N PHE A 130 10.28 3.74 7.83
CA PHE A 130 11.01 3.33 9.03
C PHE A 130 12.05 2.25 8.73
N GLU A 131 11.72 1.28 7.89
CA GLU A 131 12.67 0.24 7.47
C GLU A 131 13.89 0.84 6.75
N GLN A 132 13.68 1.79 5.83
CA GLN A 132 14.80 2.48 5.15
C GLN A 132 15.63 3.32 6.14
N LEU A 133 14.97 3.94 7.11
CA LEU A 133 15.67 4.72 8.15
C LEU A 133 16.54 3.82 9.04
N GLU A 134 16.05 2.64 9.43
CA GLU A 134 16.81 1.65 10.19
C GLU A 134 18.00 1.11 9.40
N LYS A 135 17.82 0.80 8.11
CA LYS A 135 18.91 0.36 7.22
C LYS A 135 20.02 1.40 7.10
N LEU A 136 19.66 2.68 6.97
CA LEU A 136 20.63 3.77 6.94
C LEU A 136 21.34 3.92 8.30
N ARG A 137 20.61 3.83 9.41
CA ARG A 137 21.19 3.89 10.77
C ARG A 137 22.16 2.74 11.05
N GLY A 138 21.85 1.52 10.60
CA GLY A 138 22.74 0.37 10.72
C GLY A 138 23.98 0.44 9.84
N SER A 139 23.95 1.27 8.79
CA SER A 139 25.07 1.49 7.87
C SER A 139 25.97 2.67 8.27
N LEU A 140 25.56 3.46 9.26
CA LEU A 140 26.34 4.57 9.83
C LEU A 140 27.10 4.10 11.07
N PRO A 141 28.37 4.51 11.28
CA PRO A 141 29.05 4.22 12.54
C PRO A 141 28.28 4.85 13.72
N PRO A 142 28.26 4.20 14.89
CA PRO A 142 27.63 4.77 16.08
C PRO A 142 28.26 6.13 16.42
N LEU A 143 27.39 7.09 16.77
CA LEU A 143 27.77 8.45 17.19
C LEU A 143 28.64 8.45 18.44
#